data_AF-A0A949VWH5-F1
#
_entry.id   AF-A0A949VWH5-F1
#
_cell.length_a   1.000
_cell.length_b   1.000
_cell.length_c   1.000
_cell.angle_alpha   90.00
_cell.angle_beta   90.00
_cell.angle_gamma   90.00
#
_symmetry.space_group_name_H-M   'P 1'
#
loop_
_entity.id
_entity.type
_entity.pdbx_description
1 polymer ?
#
loop_
_entity_poly.entity_id
_entity_poly.type
_entity_poly.pdbx_seq_one_letter_code
_entity_poly.pdbx_strand_id
1 'polypeptide(L)'
;MEQTDYPLLPNILIPGESAAFLQSVFEGARSWLQPRNPFERLLIDMLAATLWRHARLATLEARILTIEQDIQPGFLLKQFKNLDPAGRAALVFNVWHRKFTALSRVEAAVLRNFHTLLKTLAEMRKAFPHPPSGGVPV
;
A
#
# COMPACT_ATOMS: atom_id res chain seq x y z
N MET A 1 21.61 8.15 -18.80
CA MET A 1 20.98 7.56 -17.60
C MET A 1 20.65 8.72 -16.67
N GLU A 2 19.45 9.29 -16.78
CA GLU A 2 18.99 10.27 -15.80
C GLU A 2 18.71 9.54 -14.49
N GLN A 3 19.53 9.79 -13.47
CA GLN A 3 19.18 9.51 -12.09
C GLN A 3 17.93 10.33 -11.77
N THR A 4 16.78 9.70 -11.88
CA THR A 4 15.52 10.25 -11.38
C THR A 4 15.61 10.17 -9.86
N ASP A 5 16.08 11.25 -9.26
CA ASP A 5 16.26 11.38 -7.82
C ASP A 5 14.87 11.42 -7.17
N TYR A 6 14.35 10.24 -6.81
CA TYR A 6 13.10 10.11 -6.09
C TYR A 6 13.42 10.02 -4.60
N PRO A 7 13.35 11.14 -3.85
CA PRO A 7 13.78 11.19 -2.45
C PRO A 7 12.96 10.26 -1.53
N LEU A 8 11.84 9.72 -2.02
CA LEU A 8 10.95 8.83 -1.29
C LEU A 8 11.26 7.33 -1.50
N LEU A 9 11.93 6.93 -2.59
CA LEU A 9 12.14 5.51 -2.92
C LEU A 9 12.90 4.70 -1.86
N PRO A 10 14.01 5.20 -1.27
CA PRO A 10 14.82 4.41 -0.34
C PRO A 10 14.04 4.03 0.93
N ASN A 11 13.07 4.84 1.33
CA ASN A 11 12.29 4.65 2.56
C ASN A 11 10.98 3.87 2.33
N ILE A 12 10.69 3.47 1.08
CA ILE A 12 9.46 2.74 0.73
C ILE A 12 9.77 1.27 0.48
N LEU A 13 10.89 0.97 -0.19
CA LEU A 13 11.29 -0.39 -0.55
C LEU A 13 11.73 -1.17 0.69
N ILE A 14 11.28 -2.41 0.79
CA ILE A 14 11.92 -3.42 1.66
C ILE A 14 12.90 -4.26 0.83
N PRO A 15 13.88 -4.95 1.47
CA PRO A 15 14.81 -5.82 0.75
C PRO A 15 14.09 -6.83 -0.14
N GLY A 16 14.50 -6.91 -1.41
CA GLY A 16 13.92 -7.79 -2.42
C GLY A 16 12.79 -7.18 -3.28
N GLU A 17 12.34 -5.95 -2.99
CA GLU A 17 11.37 -5.26 -3.84
C GLU A 17 12.03 -4.58 -5.05
N SER A 18 11.33 -4.60 -6.19
CA SER A 18 11.80 -3.98 -7.43
C SER A 18 11.56 -2.46 -7.42
N ALA A 19 12.65 -1.69 -7.36
CA ALA A 19 12.60 -0.24 -7.52
C ALA A 19 11.99 0.18 -8.86
N ALA A 20 12.28 -0.55 -9.94
CA ALA A 20 11.74 -0.28 -11.26
C ALA A 20 10.22 -0.47 -11.32
N PHE A 21 9.69 -1.50 -10.64
CA PHE A 21 8.26 -1.70 -10.57
C PHE A 21 7.59 -0.59 -9.75
N LEU A 22 8.15 -0.25 -8.60
CA LEU A 22 7.64 0.86 -7.81
C LEU A 22 7.65 2.19 -8.59
N GLN A 23 8.71 2.45 -9.37
CA GLN A 23 8.76 3.59 -10.28
C GLN A 23 7.63 3.57 -11.32
N SER A 24 7.33 2.43 -11.92
CA SER A 24 6.20 2.30 -12.85
C SER A 24 4.84 2.62 -12.20
N VAL A 25 4.68 2.30 -10.91
CA VAL A 25 3.47 2.66 -10.13
C VAL A 25 3.37 4.18 -9.96
N PHE A 26 4.48 4.85 -9.62
CA PHE A 26 4.52 6.31 -9.54
C PHE A 26 4.19 6.98 -10.89
N GLU A 27 4.81 6.49 -11.97
CA GLU A 27 4.59 7.02 -13.32
C GLU A 27 3.14 6.81 -13.77
N GLY A 28 2.56 5.63 -13.52
CA GLY A 28 1.14 5.35 -13.78
C GLY A 28 0.21 6.27 -12.99
N ALA A 29 0.47 6.47 -11.70
CA ALA A 29 -0.34 7.37 -10.87
C ALA A 29 -0.29 8.83 -11.35
N ARG A 30 0.88 9.31 -11.75
CA ARG A 30 1.05 10.66 -12.31
C ARG A 30 0.40 10.81 -13.67
N SER A 31 0.53 9.81 -14.54
CA SER A 31 -0.11 9.79 -15.86
C SER A 31 -1.63 9.85 -15.73
N TRP A 32 -2.19 9.09 -14.80
CA TRP A 32 -3.64 9.04 -14.58
C TRP A 32 -4.18 10.31 -13.91
N LEU A 33 -3.52 10.81 -12.86
CA LEU A 33 -4.01 11.94 -12.09
C LEU A 33 -3.58 13.30 -12.66
N GLN A 34 -2.58 13.37 -13.53
CA GLN A 34 -2.09 14.57 -14.21
C GLN A 34 -1.80 15.71 -13.22
N PRO A 35 -0.67 15.67 -12.47
CA PRO A 35 -0.33 16.71 -11.51
C PRO A 35 -0.23 18.08 -12.19
N ARG A 36 -0.92 19.08 -11.65
CA ARG A 36 -0.93 20.44 -12.21
C ARG A 36 0.27 21.29 -11.78
N ASN A 37 0.91 20.93 -10.69
CA ASN A 37 2.03 21.66 -10.08
C ASN A 37 2.88 20.70 -9.22
N PRO A 38 4.06 21.15 -8.74
CA PRO A 38 4.95 20.32 -7.94
C PRO A 38 4.32 19.78 -6.63
N PHE A 39 3.41 20.54 -6.01
CA PHE A 39 2.73 20.09 -4.79
C PHE A 39 1.74 18.96 -5.06
N GLU A 40 0.96 19.04 -6.16
CA GLU A 40 0.10 17.94 -6.57
C GLU A 40 0.91 16.70 -6.92
N ARG A 41 2.06 16.88 -7.59
CA ARG A 41 2.95 15.75 -7.92
C ARG A 41 3.39 15.04 -6.64
N LEU A 42 3.78 15.78 -5.61
CA LEU A 42 4.20 15.21 -4.34
C LEU A 42 3.06 14.49 -3.61
N LEU A 43 1.84 15.04 -3.63
CA LEU A 43 0.65 14.36 -3.08
C LEU A 43 0.31 13.08 -3.84
N ILE A 44 0.40 13.10 -5.17
CA ILE A 44 0.17 11.94 -6.04
C ILE A 44 1.23 10.86 -5.78
N ASP A 45 2.48 11.25 -5.57
CA ASP A 45 3.54 10.31 -5.18
C ASP A 45 3.24 9.70 -3.81
N MET A 46 2.84 10.49 -2.83
CA MET A 46 2.44 9.97 -1.52
C MET A 46 1.23 9.01 -1.61
N LEU A 47 0.28 9.27 -2.50
CA LEU A 47 -0.85 8.36 -2.79
C LEU A 47 -0.36 7.02 -3.36
N ALA A 48 0.48 7.05 -4.40
CA ALA A 48 1.06 5.87 -5.01
C ALA A 48 1.87 5.03 -4.00
N ALA A 49 2.70 5.68 -3.19
CA ALA A 49 3.46 5.04 -2.12
C ALA A 49 2.55 4.39 -1.06
N THR A 50 1.42 5.01 -0.74
CA THR A 50 0.47 4.49 0.25
C THR A 50 -0.26 3.26 -0.29
N LEU A 51 -0.68 3.28 -1.55
CA LEU A 51 -1.25 2.11 -2.24
C LEU A 51 -0.25 0.96 -2.32
N TRP A 52 1.01 1.25 -2.66
CA TRP A 52 2.09 0.25 -2.66
C TRP A 52 2.22 -0.45 -1.31
N ARG A 53 2.31 0.33 -0.22
CA ARG A 53 2.38 -0.22 1.14
C ARG A 53 1.16 -1.06 1.48
N HIS A 54 -0.04 -0.66 1.05
CA HIS A 54 -1.25 -1.43 1.30
C HIS A 54 -1.21 -2.78 0.58
N ALA A 55 -0.89 -2.81 -0.71
CA ALA A 55 -0.77 -4.04 -1.49
C ALA A 55 0.28 -5.00 -0.90
N ARG A 56 1.39 -4.45 -0.40
CA ARG A 56 2.41 -5.21 0.32
C ARG A 56 1.90 -5.83 1.61
N LEU A 57 1.16 -5.07 2.44
CA LEU A 57 0.60 -5.58 3.68
C LEU A 57 -0.39 -6.72 3.41
N ALA A 58 -1.26 -6.56 2.40
CA ALA A 58 -2.18 -7.62 1.96
C ALA A 58 -1.43 -8.87 1.47
N THR A 59 -0.30 -8.69 0.77
CA THR A 59 0.55 -9.81 0.34
C THR A 59 1.19 -10.53 1.54
N LEU A 60 1.65 -9.78 2.54
CA LEU A 60 2.19 -10.33 3.78
C LEU A 60 1.10 -11.07 4.58
N GLU A 61 -0.11 -10.52 4.65
CA GLU A 61 -1.26 -11.15 5.27
C GLU A 61 -1.57 -12.51 4.63
N ALA A 62 -1.69 -12.54 3.29
CA ALA A 62 -1.92 -13.76 2.52
C ALA A 62 -0.78 -14.79 2.70
N ARG A 63 0.48 -14.32 2.76
CA ARG A 63 1.63 -15.19 3.00
C ARG A 63 1.65 -15.77 4.41
N ILE A 64 1.30 -14.99 5.44
CA ILE A 64 1.19 -15.50 6.81
C ILE A 64 0.13 -16.60 6.89
N LEU A 65 -1.01 -16.43 6.21
CA LEU A 65 -2.07 -17.45 6.16
C LEU A 65 -1.65 -18.71 5.38
N THR A 66 -0.72 -18.59 4.42
CA THR A 66 -0.30 -19.69 3.54
C THR A 66 0.92 -20.45 4.08
N ILE A 67 1.99 -19.74 4.46
CA ILE A 67 3.28 -20.32 4.89
C ILE A 67 3.14 -21.04 6.24
N GLU A 68 2.30 -20.54 7.15
CA GLU A 68 2.20 -21.07 8.51
C GLU A 68 1.25 -22.28 8.63
N GLN A 69 0.68 -22.76 7.52
CA GLN A 69 0.11 -24.10 7.49
C GLN A 69 1.22 -25.17 7.67
N ASP A 70 2.46 -24.85 7.25
CA ASP A 70 3.58 -25.79 7.22
C ASP A 70 4.53 -25.68 8.42
N ILE A 71 4.51 -24.58 9.19
CA ILE A 71 5.47 -24.28 10.28
C ILE A 71 4.84 -24.44 11.68
N GLN A 72 3.73 -25.19 11.78
CA GLN A 72 3.09 -25.47 13.07
C GLN A 72 4.05 -26.24 14.01
N PRO A 73 4.33 -25.75 15.24
CA PRO A 73 5.06 -26.51 16.25
C PRO A 73 4.50 -27.93 16.38
N GLY A 74 5.34 -28.95 16.53
CA GLY A 74 4.95 -30.37 16.45
C GLY A 74 3.77 -30.82 17.33
N PHE A 75 3.40 -30.05 18.36
CA PHE A 75 2.19 -30.24 19.17
C PHE A 75 0.89 -29.96 18.38
N LEU A 76 0.90 -28.93 17.53
CA LEU A 76 -0.26 -28.49 16.75
C LEU A 76 -0.52 -29.37 15.54
N LEU A 77 0.52 -29.93 14.91
CA LEU A 77 0.41 -30.87 13.78
C LEU A 77 -0.52 -32.07 14.05
N LYS A 78 -0.59 -32.55 15.29
CA LYS A 78 -1.49 -33.66 15.67
C LYS A 78 -2.96 -33.25 15.71
N GLN A 79 -3.27 -32.06 16.23
CA GLN A 79 -4.64 -31.53 16.23
C GLN A 79 -5.03 -31.00 14.84
N PHE A 80 -4.10 -30.39 14.12
CA PHE A 80 -4.30 -29.81 12.79
C PHE A 80 -4.77 -30.85 11.77
N LYS A 81 -4.15 -32.05 11.75
CA LYS A 81 -4.55 -33.14 10.84
C LYS A 81 -6.01 -33.58 11.01
N ASN A 82 -6.53 -33.51 12.23
CA ASN A 82 -7.87 -33.98 12.57
C ASN A 82 -8.94 -32.87 12.51
N LEU A 83 -8.53 -31.62 12.29
CA LEU A 83 -9.45 -30.49 12.15
C LEU A 83 -9.87 -30.31 10.69
N ASP A 84 -11.10 -29.84 10.52
CA ASP A 84 -11.63 -29.36 9.26
C ASP A 84 -10.97 -28.03 8.85
N PRO A 85 -11.14 -27.55 7.60
CA PRO A 85 -10.50 -26.31 7.14
C PRO A 85 -10.80 -25.09 8.03
N ALA A 86 -12.01 -24.98 8.56
CA ALA A 86 -12.39 -23.88 9.45
C ALA A 86 -11.70 -23.97 10.82
N GLY A 87 -11.65 -25.16 11.43
CA GLY A 87 -10.93 -25.40 12.68
C GLY A 87 -9.43 -25.15 12.57
N ARG A 88 -8.81 -25.53 11.45
CA ARG A 88 -7.40 -25.23 11.15
C ARG A 88 -7.14 -23.72 11.09
N ALA A 89 -7.99 -22.98 10.38
CA ALA A 89 -7.89 -21.53 10.28
C ALA A 89 -8.03 -20.84 11.64
N ALA A 90 -8.99 -21.27 12.48
CA ALA A 90 -9.19 -20.72 13.82
C ALA A 90 -7.97 -20.95 14.74
N LEU A 91 -7.30 -22.08 14.58
CA LEU A 91 -6.14 -22.45 15.39
C LEU A 91 -4.88 -21.68 14.98
N VAL A 92 -4.64 -21.50 13.68
CA VAL A 92 -3.64 -20.56 13.15
C VAL A 92 -3.93 -19.16 13.66
N PHE A 93 -5.17 -18.71 13.57
CA PHE A 93 -5.55 -17.37 14.01
C PHE A 93 -5.27 -17.15 15.50
N ASN A 94 -5.56 -18.12 16.38
CA ASN A 94 -5.31 -18.00 17.82
C ASN A 94 -3.83 -17.76 18.16
N VAL A 95 -2.91 -18.49 17.48
CA VAL A 95 -1.46 -18.34 17.69
C VAL A 95 -0.97 -16.97 17.21
N TRP A 96 -1.56 -16.47 16.12
CA TRP A 96 -1.07 -15.29 15.43
C TRP A 96 -1.92 -14.04 15.65
N HIS A 97 -2.98 -14.11 16.46
CA HIS A 97 -3.97 -13.03 16.60
C HIS A 97 -3.33 -11.69 16.96
N ARG A 98 -2.27 -11.68 17.80
CA ARG A 98 -1.55 -10.45 18.16
C ARG A 98 -0.81 -9.83 16.96
N LYS A 99 -0.18 -10.67 16.14
CA LYS A 99 0.55 -10.21 14.95
C LYS A 99 -0.41 -9.78 13.84
N PHE A 100 -1.50 -10.53 13.61
CA PHE A 100 -2.60 -10.10 12.73
C PHE A 100 -3.20 -8.78 13.19
N THR A 101 -3.52 -8.65 14.48
CA THR A 101 -4.08 -7.40 15.03
C THR A 101 -3.13 -6.22 14.80
N ALA A 102 -1.82 -6.41 14.98
CA ALA A 102 -0.84 -5.37 14.69
C ALA A 102 -0.80 -5.03 13.19
N LEU A 103 -0.79 -6.04 12.31
CA LEU A 103 -0.81 -5.87 10.86
C LEU A 103 -2.07 -5.11 10.41
N SER A 104 -3.25 -5.55 10.83
CA SER A 104 -4.53 -4.91 10.48
C SER A 104 -4.62 -3.46 10.99
N ARG A 105 -4.02 -3.15 12.15
CA ARG A 105 -3.93 -1.76 12.62
C ARG A 105 -3.09 -0.88 11.69
N VAL A 106 -1.96 -1.41 11.22
CA VAL A 106 -1.10 -0.73 10.26
C VAL A 106 -1.83 -0.55 8.92
N GLU A 107 -2.49 -1.58 8.41
CA GLU A 107 -3.30 -1.50 7.18
C GLU A 107 -4.40 -0.45 7.28
N ALA A 108 -5.15 -0.44 8.39
CA ALA A 108 -6.17 0.57 8.62
C ALA A 108 -5.58 1.98 8.69
N ALA A 109 -4.38 2.15 9.25
CA ALA A 109 -3.69 3.44 9.26
C ALA A 109 -3.25 3.87 7.86
N VAL A 110 -2.73 2.94 7.05
CA VAL A 110 -2.36 3.18 5.64
C VAL A 110 -3.58 3.58 4.81
N LEU A 111 -4.71 2.88 4.95
CA LEU A 111 -5.96 3.23 4.25
C LEU A 111 -6.51 4.59 4.68
N ARG A 112 -6.50 4.90 5.98
CA ARG A 112 -6.88 6.25 6.45
C ARG A 112 -6.00 7.32 5.84
N ASN A 113 -4.69 7.10 5.80
CA ASN A 113 -3.75 8.04 5.18
C ASN A 113 -4.03 8.23 3.68
N PHE A 114 -4.36 7.14 2.97
CA PHE A 114 -4.75 7.21 1.56
C PHE A 114 -5.98 8.11 1.35
N HIS A 115 -7.04 7.90 2.14
CA HIS A 115 -8.26 8.71 2.04
C HIS A 115 -8.01 10.18 2.39
N THR A 116 -7.18 10.45 3.41
CA THR A 116 -6.77 11.82 3.75
C THR A 116 -6.05 12.49 2.59
N LEU A 117 -5.05 11.83 1.99
CA LEU A 117 -4.30 12.38 0.85
C LEU A 117 -5.19 12.64 -0.36
N LEU A 118 -6.15 11.74 -0.65
CA LEU A 118 -7.08 11.90 -1.75
C LEU A 118 -8.00 13.10 -1.51
N LYS A 119 -8.49 13.26 -0.28
CA LYS A 119 -9.30 14.41 0.12
C LYS A 119 -8.50 15.71 -0.01
N THR A 120 -7.26 15.74 0.49
CA THR A 120 -6.37 16.90 0.38
C THR A 120 -6.11 17.27 -1.08
N LEU A 121 -5.87 16.30 -1.96
CA LEU A 121 -5.72 16.56 -3.41
C LEU A 121 -7.00 17.16 -4.01
N ALA A 122 -8.17 16.62 -3.66
CA ALA A 122 -9.44 17.15 -4.14
C ALA A 122 -9.72 18.57 -3.63
N GLU A 123 -9.44 18.85 -2.36
CA GLU A 123 -9.58 20.18 -1.76
C GLU A 123 -8.62 21.19 -2.40
N MET A 124 -7.37 20.80 -2.60
CA MET A 124 -6.37 21.63 -3.28
C MET A 124 -6.80 21.98 -4.71
N ARG A 125 -7.35 21.01 -5.46
CA ARG A 125 -7.86 21.24 -6.82
C ARG A 125 -9.09 22.15 -6.87
N LYS A 126 -9.89 22.19 -5.81
CA LYS A 126 -11.02 23.11 -5.67
C LYS A 126 -10.55 24.51 -5.29
N ALA A 127 -9.58 24.62 -4.38
CA ALA A 127 -9.01 25.89 -3.93
C ALA A 127 -8.17 26.58 -5.01
N PHE A 128 -7.54 25.79 -5.89
CA PHE A 128 -6.75 26.26 -7.02
C PHE A 128 -7.27 25.66 -8.34
N PRO A 129 -8.41 26.18 -8.87
CA PRO A 129 -8.93 25.75 -10.16
C PRO A 129 -7.90 25.97 -11.25
N HIS A 130 -7.90 25.10 -12.27
CA HIS A 130 -7.07 25.32 -13.44
C HIS A 130 -7.53 26.63 -14.11
N PRO A 131 -6.61 27.52 -14.55
CA PRO A 131 -7.02 28.64 -15.38
C PRO A 131 -7.74 28.09 -16.62
N PRO A 132 -8.86 28.71 -17.05
CA PRO A 132 -9.59 28.24 -18.22
C PRO A 132 -8.63 28.23 -19.40
N SER A 133 -8.48 27.06 -20.02
CA SER A 133 -7.74 26.87 -21.26
C SER A 133 -8.47 27.59 -22.39
N GLY A 134 -8.17 28.88 -22.58
CA GLY A 134 -8.66 29.67 -23.71
C GLY A 134 -9.20 31.04 -23.30
N GLY A 135 -8.39 32.07 -23.52
CA GLY A 135 -8.80 33.45 -23.32
C GLY A 135 -7.62 34.41 -23.38
N VAL A 136 -6.93 34.47 -24.52
CA VAL A 136 -6.22 35.70 -24.88
C VAL A 136 -7.22 36.53 -25.68
N PRO A 137 -7.79 37.62 -25.14
CA PRO A 137 -8.23 38.71 -25.98
C PRO A 137 -7.00 39.55 -26.33
N VAL A 138 -6.73 39.62 -27.63
CA VAL A 138 -5.89 40.66 -28.26
C VAL A 138 -6.53 42.02 -28.02
#